data_AF-A0A8H7T4I0-F1
#
_entry.id   AF-A0A8H7T4I0-F1
#
_cell.length_a   1.000
_cell.length_b   1.000
_cell.length_c   1.000
_cell.angle_alpha   90.00
_cell.angle_beta   90.00
_cell.angle_gamma   90.00
#
_symmetry.space_group_name_H-M   'P 1'
#
loop_
_entity.id
_entity.type
_entity.pdbx_description
1 polymer ?
#
loop_
_entity_poly.entity_id
_entity_poly.type
_entity_poly.pdbx_seq_one_letter_code
_entity_poly.pdbx_strand_id
1 'polypeptide(L)'
;MSYFLREGVPRVSDIEYHLKHIDTKLPPTELFERYQIWGDRLRQLKAYMDSQKPGGIRGLWADKRDSLQWYTFWAVIIVGGASVILSIMGLMVSIVHTVGTFKGLESMED
;
A
#
# COMPACT_ATOMS: atom_id res chain seq x y z
N MET A 1 -21.34 -17.04 -31.85
CA MET A 1 -20.02 -17.11 -31.19
C MET A 1 -20.28 -16.91 -29.70
N SER A 2 -20.24 -17.99 -28.91
CA SER A 2 -20.59 -17.95 -27.49
C SER A 2 -19.52 -17.18 -26.70
N TYR A 3 -19.93 -16.32 -25.77
CA TYR A 3 -19.06 -15.51 -24.92
C TYR A 3 -18.12 -16.34 -23.99
N PHE A 4 -18.14 -17.67 -24.10
CA PHE A 4 -17.43 -18.62 -23.27
C PHE A 4 -16.05 -19.06 -23.82
N LEU A 5 -15.62 -18.52 -24.97
CA LEU A 5 -14.38 -18.93 -25.65
C LEU A 5 -13.34 -17.78 -25.75
N ARG A 6 -13.17 -16.98 -24.69
CA ARG A 6 -12.14 -15.94 -24.64
C ARG A 6 -11.02 -16.38 -23.70
N GLU A 7 -9.88 -16.74 -24.30
CA GLU A 7 -8.64 -17.05 -23.57
C GLU A 7 -8.21 -15.84 -22.73
N GLY A 8 -7.97 -16.06 -21.43
CA GLY A 8 -7.59 -15.01 -20.47
C GLY A 8 -8.68 -14.54 -19.50
N VAL A 9 -9.90 -15.08 -19.58
CA VAL A 9 -10.92 -14.92 -18.52
C VAL A 9 -10.83 -16.15 -17.61
N PRO A 10 -10.70 -15.99 -16.27
CA PRO A 10 -10.58 -17.13 -15.36
C PRO A 10 -11.78 -18.06 -15.53
N ARG A 11 -11.52 -19.35 -15.77
CA ARG A 11 -12.59 -20.36 -15.85
C ARG A 11 -13.26 -20.44 -14.49
N VAL A 12 -14.55 -20.77 -14.45
CA VAL A 12 -15.26 -21.00 -13.17
C VAL A 12 -14.52 -22.06 -12.33
N SER A 13 -13.86 -23.03 -12.97
CA SER A 13 -13.00 -24.03 -12.33
C SER A 13 -11.69 -23.47 -11.74
N ASP A 14 -11.15 -22.37 -12.28
CA ASP A 14 -9.89 -21.79 -11.82
C ASP A 14 -10.09 -21.01 -10.51
N ILE A 15 -11.25 -20.36 -10.33
CA ILE A 15 -11.61 -19.68 -9.06
C ILE A 15 -11.73 -20.72 -7.94
N GLU A 16 -12.41 -21.83 -8.20
CA GLU A 16 -12.62 -22.91 -7.23
C GLU A 16 -11.30 -23.62 -6.87
N TYR A 17 -10.40 -23.79 -7.86
CA TYR A 17 -9.03 -24.22 -7.61
C TYR A 17 -8.30 -23.26 -6.69
N HIS A 18 -8.32 -21.96 -6.97
CA HIS A 18 -7.67 -20.97 -6.11
C HIS A 18 -8.29 -20.96 -4.71
N LEU A 19 -9.61 -20.99 -4.58
CA LEU A 19 -10.30 -21.03 -3.28
C LEU A 19 -9.92 -22.23 -2.43
N LYS A 20 -9.69 -23.40 -3.04
CA LYS A 20 -9.24 -24.59 -2.34
C LYS A 20 -7.83 -24.44 -1.75
N HIS A 21 -7.01 -23.58 -2.34
CA HIS A 21 -5.63 -23.32 -1.91
C HIS A 21 -5.49 -22.03 -1.08
N ILE A 22 -6.55 -21.22 -0.95
CA ILE A 22 -6.55 -20.01 -0.14
C ILE A 22 -7.07 -20.36 1.27
N ASP A 23 -6.32 -20.01 2.30
CA ASP A 23 -6.66 -20.25 3.71
C ASP A 23 -7.74 -19.30 4.29
N THR A 24 -8.41 -18.52 3.45
CA THR A 24 -9.47 -17.60 3.89
C THR A 24 -10.82 -18.29 3.91
N LYS A 25 -11.50 -18.22 5.06
CA LYS A 25 -12.89 -18.70 5.19
C LYS A 25 -13.81 -17.95 4.22
N LEU A 26 -14.71 -18.69 3.56
CA LEU A 26 -15.75 -18.07 2.74
C LEU A 26 -16.65 -17.19 3.60
N PRO A 27 -17.07 -16.02 3.10
CA PRO A 27 -17.97 -15.13 3.83
C PRO A 27 -19.36 -15.78 4.04
N PRO A 28 -20.15 -15.37 5.06
CA PRO A 28 -21.45 -15.98 5.40
C PRO A 28 -22.46 -16.00 4.25
N THR A 29 -23.34 -17.00 4.22
CA THR A 29 -24.23 -17.25 3.05
C THR A 29 -25.31 -16.20 2.99
N GLU A 30 -25.77 -15.76 4.17
CA GLU A 30 -26.84 -14.80 4.40
C GLU A 30 -26.66 -13.48 3.64
N LEU A 31 -25.40 -13.06 3.43
CA LEU A 31 -25.08 -11.85 2.67
C LEU A 31 -25.37 -11.97 1.17
N PHE A 32 -25.46 -13.20 0.65
CA PHE A 32 -25.61 -13.50 -0.77
C PHE A 32 -26.92 -14.22 -1.12
N GLU A 33 -27.75 -14.58 -0.13
CA GLU A 33 -29.03 -15.29 -0.32
C GLU A 33 -30.01 -14.55 -1.23
N ARG A 34 -29.93 -13.21 -1.27
CA ARG A 34 -30.72 -12.37 -2.17
C ARG A 34 -30.42 -12.64 -3.66
N TYR A 35 -29.29 -13.29 -3.97
CA TYR A 35 -28.85 -13.62 -5.31
C TYR A 35 -28.94 -15.13 -5.55
N GLN A 36 -30.15 -15.70 -5.65
CA GLN A 36 -30.35 -17.16 -5.71
C GLN A 36 -29.59 -17.89 -6.84
N ILE A 37 -29.35 -17.22 -7.98
CA ILE A 37 -28.66 -17.83 -9.13
C ILE A 37 -27.15 -17.60 -9.07
N TRP A 38 -26.70 -16.48 -8.50
CA TRP A 38 -25.30 -16.03 -8.57
C TRP A 38 -24.60 -15.96 -7.21
N GLY A 39 -25.30 -16.23 -6.11
CA GLY A 39 -24.84 -16.02 -4.75
C GLY A 39 -23.57 -16.79 -4.44
N ASP A 40 -23.51 -18.06 -4.85
CA ASP A 40 -22.31 -18.89 -4.68
C ASP A 40 -21.12 -18.34 -5.47
N ARG A 41 -21.33 -17.90 -6.72
CA ARG A 41 -20.26 -17.33 -7.55
C ARG A 41 -19.78 -15.98 -7.02
N LEU A 42 -20.70 -15.14 -6.53
CA LEU A 42 -20.38 -13.85 -5.93
C LEU A 42 -19.60 -14.02 -4.63
N ARG A 43 -19.96 -15.02 -3.83
CA ARG A 43 -19.24 -15.39 -2.61
C ARG A 43 -17.82 -15.88 -2.90
N GLN A 44 -17.67 -16.74 -3.89
CA GLN A 44 -16.37 -17.23 -4.37
C GLN A 44 -15.50 -16.07 -4.89
N LEU A 45 -16.07 -15.17 -5.68
CA LEU A 45 -15.38 -14.00 -6.20
C LEU A 45 -14.96 -13.04 -5.08
N LYS A 46 -15.83 -12.83 -4.08
CA LYS A 46 -15.51 -11.99 -2.92
C LYS A 46 -14.33 -12.53 -2.13
N ALA A 47 -14.33 -13.84 -1.84
CA ALA A 47 -13.23 -14.50 -1.15
C ALA A 47 -11.92 -14.38 -1.95
N TYR A 48 -11.96 -14.57 -3.27
CA TYR A 48 -10.79 -14.36 -4.13
C TYR A 48 -10.30 -12.89 -4.13
N MET A 49 -11.20 -11.91 -4.27
CA MET A 49 -10.81 -10.49 -4.23
C MET A 49 -10.29 -10.03 -2.85
N ASP A 50 -10.68 -10.70 -1.78
CA ASP A 50 -10.17 -10.44 -0.43
C ASP A 50 -8.80 -11.11 -0.21
N SER A 51 -8.54 -12.24 -0.86
CA SER A 51 -7.25 -12.93 -0.79
C SER A 51 -6.17 -12.26 -1.62
N GLN A 52 -6.55 -11.55 -2.69
CA GLN A 52 -5.61 -10.78 -3.50
C GLN A 52 -5.18 -9.52 -2.75
N LYS A 53 -4.07 -9.59 -2.01
CA LYS A 53 -3.44 -8.42 -1.42
C LYS A 53 -2.76 -7.58 -2.52
N PRO A 54 -3.03 -6.28 -2.67
CA PRO A 54 -2.39 -5.45 -3.68
C PRO A 54 -0.92 -5.23 -3.33
N GLY A 55 -0.03 -6.03 -3.92
CA GLY A 55 1.39 -6.05 -3.60
C GLY A 55 2.24 -4.97 -4.29
N GLY A 56 1.78 -3.71 -4.37
CA GLY A 56 2.51 -2.67 -5.11
C GLY A 56 2.46 -1.28 -4.49
N ILE A 57 3.49 -0.47 -4.75
CA ILE A 57 3.62 0.93 -4.26
C ILE A 57 2.45 1.80 -4.75
N ARG A 58 2.01 1.63 -6.00
CA ARG A 58 0.79 2.30 -6.51
C ARG A 58 -0.47 1.81 -5.80
N GLY A 59 -0.51 0.53 -5.42
CA GLY A 59 -1.58 -0.05 -4.61
C GLY A 59 -1.60 0.56 -3.21
N LEU A 60 -0.44 0.66 -2.55
CA LEU A 60 -0.26 1.38 -1.29
C LEU A 60 -0.53 2.88 -1.37
N TRP A 61 -0.72 3.45 -2.57
CA TRP A 61 -1.04 4.86 -2.78
C TRP A 61 -2.52 5.12 -3.14
N ALA A 62 -3.27 4.10 -3.58
CA ALA A 62 -4.70 4.23 -3.91
C ALA A 62 -5.60 3.33 -3.05
N ASP A 63 -5.08 2.22 -2.55
CA ASP A 63 -5.83 1.19 -1.82
C ASP A 63 -5.73 1.41 -0.31
N LYS A 64 -6.89 1.70 0.30
CA LYS A 64 -7.06 1.89 1.76
C LYS A 64 -7.55 0.63 2.48
N ARG A 65 -7.70 -0.51 1.77
CA ARG A 65 -8.24 -1.77 2.34
C ARG A 65 -7.38 -2.32 3.48
N ASP A 66 -6.07 -2.06 3.47
CA ASP A 66 -5.18 -2.28 4.61
C ASP A 66 -4.82 -0.93 5.24
N SER A 67 -5.71 -0.44 6.11
CA SER A 67 -5.55 0.89 6.72
C SER A 67 -4.27 1.01 7.55
N LEU A 68 -3.82 -0.08 8.17
CA LEU A 68 -2.56 -0.09 8.94
C LEU A 68 -1.35 0.11 8.03
N GLN A 69 -1.30 -0.61 6.91
CA GLN A 69 -0.22 -0.46 5.92
C GLN A 69 -0.24 0.92 5.24
N TRP A 70 -1.43 1.47 5.01
CA TRP A 70 -1.61 2.83 4.49
C TRP A 70 -1.02 3.89 5.43
N TYR A 71 -1.38 3.87 6.72
CA TYR A 71 -0.89 4.87 7.68
C TYR A 71 0.62 4.77 7.90
N THR A 72 1.16 3.56 7.99
CA THR A 72 2.61 3.36 8.17
C THR A 72 3.40 3.91 6.98
N PHE A 73 2.92 3.69 5.76
CA PHE A 73 3.52 4.26 4.55
C PHE A 73 3.57 5.80 4.60
N TRP A 74 2.46 6.46 4.90
CA TRP A 74 2.43 7.93 5.01
C TRP A 74 3.23 8.47 6.19
N ALA A 75 3.24 7.77 7.32
CA ALA A 75 4.05 8.16 8.48
C ALA A 75 5.53 8.17 8.12
N VAL A 76 6.03 7.14 7.41
CA VAL A 76 7.43 7.09 6.96
C VAL A 76 7.74 8.22 5.98
N ILE A 77 6.85 8.52 5.03
CA ILE A 77 7.05 9.63 4.09
C ILE A 77 7.15 10.96 4.82
N ILE A 78 6.23 11.23 5.76
CA ILE A 78 6.18 12.50 6.47
C ILE A 78 7.36 12.63 7.42
N VAL A 79 7.58 11.63 8.29
CA VAL A 79 8.64 11.67 9.30
C VAL A 79 10.00 11.59 8.66
N GLY A 80 10.21 10.66 7.72
CA GLY A 80 11.46 10.49 7.00
C GLY A 80 11.76 11.68 6.07
N GLY A 81 10.74 12.19 5.37
CA GLY A 81 10.87 13.39 4.55
C GLY A 81 11.25 14.62 5.39
N ALA A 82 10.54 14.84 6.50
CA ALA A 82 10.85 15.94 7.42
C ALA A 82 12.26 15.80 8.01
N SER A 83 12.68 14.58 8.42
CA SER A 83 14.02 14.38 8.98
C SER A 83 15.12 14.66 7.97
N VAL A 84 14.94 14.29 6.70
CA VAL A 84 15.91 14.61 5.64
C VAL A 84 16.02 16.12 5.43
N ILE A 85 14.88 16.83 5.35
CA ILE A 85 14.86 18.29 5.20
C ILE A 85 15.55 18.96 6.39
N LEU A 86 15.19 18.56 7.61
CA LEU A 86 15.80 19.06 8.84
C LEU A 86 17.31 18.80 8.88
N SER A 87 17.76 17.62 8.42
CA SER A 87 19.18 17.28 8.37
C SER A 87 19.95 18.17 7.40
N ILE A 88 19.35 18.47 6.24
CA ILE A 88 19.96 19.39 5.25
C ILE A 88 20.02 20.80 5.82
N MET A 89 18.96 21.29 6.44
CA MET A 89 18.95 22.62 7.07
C MET A 89 19.98 22.69 8.20
N GLY A 90 20.07 21.65 9.03
CA GLY A 90 21.06 21.55 10.10
C GLY A 90 22.50 21.57 9.57
N LEU A 91 22.77 20.87 8.46
CA LEU A 91 24.05 20.92 7.78
C LEU A 91 24.41 22.34 7.33
N MET A 92 23.47 23.06 6.72
CA MET A 92 23.70 24.44 6.29
C MET A 92 24.01 25.37 7.47
N VAL A 93 23.25 25.27 8.55
CA VAL A 93 23.47 26.07 9.76
C VAL A 93 24.85 25.77 10.36
N SER A 94 25.25 24.50 10.40
CA SER A 94 26.55 24.08 10.92
C SER A 94 27.72 24.70 10.15
N ILE A 95 27.64 24.74 8.82
CA ILE A 95 28.65 25.36 7.96
C ILE A 95 28.75 26.87 8.25
N VAL A 96 27.61 27.55 8.27
CA VAL A 96 27.55 29.01 8.53
C VAL A 96 28.11 29.34 9.91
N HIS A 97 27.73 28.58 10.93
CA HIS A 97 28.24 28.76 12.29
C HIS A 97 29.76 28.60 12.35
N THR A 98 30.28 27.53 11.75
CA THR A 98 31.71 27.24 11.72
C THR A 98 32.51 28.39 11.09
N VAL A 99 32.07 28.88 9.92
CA VAL A 99 32.72 30.02 9.24
C VAL A 99 32.61 31.31 10.07
N GLY A 100 31.46 31.55 10.69
CA GLY A 100 31.24 32.71 11.55
C GLY A 100 32.18 32.72 12.76
N THR A 101 32.39 31.56 13.39
CA THR A 101 33.32 31.41 14.52
C THR A 101 34.75 31.72 14.11
N PHE A 102 35.24 31.15 13.00
CA PHE A 102 36.61 31.42 12.54
C PHE A 102 36.84 32.90 12.21
N LYS A 103 35.89 33.53 11.50
CA LYS A 103 35.97 34.97 11.22
C LYS A 103 35.92 35.85 12.46
N GLY A 104 35.13 35.45 13.46
CA GLY A 104 35.05 36.15 14.73
C GLY A 104 36.38 36.13 15.50
N LEU A 105 37.11 35.01 15.42
CA LEU A 105 38.43 34.91 16.06
C LEU A 105 39.47 35.78 15.36
N GLU A 106 39.51 35.81 14.02
CA GLU A 106 40.41 36.69 13.25
C GLU A 106 40.14 38.18 13.56
N SER A 107 38.86 38.57 13.68
CA SER A 107 38.49 39.96 14.01
C SER A 107 38.87 40.45 15.41
N MET A 108 39.36 39.56 16.29
CA MET A 108 39.85 39.90 17.62
C MET A 108 41.36 39.81 17.75
N GLU A 109 42.05 39.32 16.71
CA GLU A 109 43.52 39.29 16.65
C GLU A 109 44.10 40.58 16.04
N ASP A 110 43.32 41.30 15.21
CA ASP A 110 43.58 42.67 14.72
C ASP A 110 43.17 43.77 15.73
#